data_AF-A0A9D9BR47-F1
#
_entry.id   AF-A0A9D9BR47-F1
#
_cell.length_a   1.000
_cell.length_b   1.000
_cell.length_c   1.000
_cell.angle_alpha   90.00
_cell.angle_beta   90.00
_cell.angle_gamma   90.00
#
_symmetry.space_group_name_H-M   'P 1'
#
loop_
_entity.id
_entity.type
_entity.pdbx_description
1 polymer ?
#
loop_
_entity_poly.entity_id
_entity_poly.type
_entity_poly.pdbx_seq_one_letter_code
_entity_poly.pdbx_strand_id
1 'polypeptide(L)'
;MKKKAFIYSDLSKKQLDNLKELYIHKKVESMSHKELKKYVQEIISHNIMDTIGKEEEMEAWREMSDFFGEEFEILISEIKAKYNDDKNLINTEIDPQKLRKELLEKNNLDQDKKDMWDD
;
A
#
# COMPACT_ATOMS: atom_id res chain seq x y z
N MET A 1 -34.10 21.71 -4.86
CA MET A 1 -34.17 20.39 -5.52
C MET A 1 -33.20 19.44 -4.83
N LYS A 2 -33.65 18.32 -4.27
CA LYS A 2 -32.73 17.31 -3.70
C LYS A 2 -31.94 16.71 -4.87
N LYS A 3 -30.62 16.88 -4.90
CA LYS A 3 -29.76 16.19 -5.87
C LYS A 3 -29.95 14.69 -5.64
N LYS A 4 -30.47 13.96 -6.64
CA LYS A 4 -30.43 12.49 -6.62
C LYS A 4 -28.96 12.10 -6.60
N ALA A 5 -28.56 11.30 -5.62
CA ALA A 5 -27.24 10.68 -5.60
C ALA A 5 -27.22 9.57 -6.65
N PHE A 6 -26.18 9.53 -7.47
CA PHE A 6 -25.93 8.40 -8.35
C PHE A 6 -25.39 7.24 -7.52
N ILE A 7 -25.86 6.04 -7.79
CA ILE A 7 -25.37 4.79 -7.18
C ILE A 7 -24.56 4.00 -8.21
N TYR A 8 -23.74 3.06 -7.75
CA TYR A 8 -22.86 2.27 -8.62
C TYR A 8 -23.60 1.61 -9.80
N SER A 9 -24.79 1.08 -9.56
CA SER A 9 -25.63 0.41 -10.57
C SER A 9 -26.17 1.34 -11.65
N ASP A 10 -26.10 2.67 -11.47
CA ASP A 10 -26.54 3.65 -12.46
C ASP A 10 -25.54 3.81 -13.61
N LEU A 11 -24.33 3.27 -13.46
CA LEU A 11 -23.24 3.41 -14.41
C LEU A 11 -22.96 2.09 -15.13
N SER A 12 -22.83 2.18 -16.45
CA SER A 12 -22.30 1.07 -17.26
C SER A 12 -20.82 0.85 -16.97
N LYS A 13 -20.30 -0.34 -17.30
CA LYS A 13 -18.87 -0.67 -17.17
C LYS A 13 -17.96 0.38 -17.82
N LYS A 14 -18.28 0.83 -19.04
CA LYS A 14 -17.51 1.85 -19.77
C LYS A 14 -17.53 3.21 -19.05
N GLN A 15 -18.67 3.58 -18.44
CA GLN A 15 -18.76 4.82 -17.66
C GLN A 15 -17.98 4.72 -16.35
N LEU A 16 -17.99 3.55 -15.69
CA LEU A 16 -17.18 3.29 -14.50
C LEU A 16 -15.69 3.35 -14.80
N ASP A 17 -15.26 2.78 -15.93
CA ASP A 17 -13.84 2.80 -16.32
C ASP A 17 -13.37 4.23 -16.63
N ASN A 18 -14.17 5.02 -17.36
CA ASN A 18 -13.89 6.45 -17.53
C ASN A 18 -13.86 7.23 -16.20
N LEU A 19 -14.73 6.88 -15.25
CA LEU A 19 -14.74 7.52 -13.93
C LEU A 19 -13.44 7.20 -13.17
N LYS A 20 -12.93 5.97 -13.26
CA LYS A 20 -11.64 5.58 -12.66
C LYS A 20 -10.49 6.35 -13.29
N GLU A 21 -10.45 6.48 -14.61
CA GLU A 21 -9.42 7.27 -15.31
C GLU A 21 -9.43 8.74 -14.85
N LEU A 22 -10.61 9.36 -14.81
CA LEU A 22 -10.77 10.73 -14.33
C LEU A 22 -10.35 10.89 -12.86
N TYR A 23 -10.66 9.90 -12.03
CA TYR A 23 -10.22 9.88 -10.64
C TYR A 23 -8.69 9.81 -10.55
N ILE A 24 -8.05 8.89 -11.27
CA ILE A 24 -6.59 8.72 -11.27
C ILE A 24 -5.91 10.02 -11.70
N HIS A 25 -6.36 10.61 -12.80
CA HIS A 25 -5.80 11.84 -13.33
C HIS A 25 -5.84 12.98 -12.30
N LYS A 26 -7.02 13.27 -11.74
CA LYS A 26 -7.18 14.31 -10.71
C LYS A 26 -6.40 13.99 -9.44
N LYS A 27 -6.33 12.70 -9.07
CA LYS A 27 -5.61 12.26 -7.88
C LYS A 27 -4.12 12.53 -8.05
N VAL A 28 -3.52 12.17 -9.18
CA VAL A 28 -2.11 12.45 -9.50
C VAL A 28 -1.83 13.96 -9.52
N GLU A 29 -2.68 14.76 -10.18
CA GLU A 29 -2.52 16.22 -10.24
C GLU A 29 -2.60 16.89 -8.85
N SER A 30 -3.43 16.34 -7.96
CA SER A 30 -3.63 16.89 -6.61
C SER A 30 -2.52 16.56 -5.61
N MET A 31 -1.64 15.60 -5.93
CA MET A 31 -0.61 15.13 -5.02
C MET A 31 0.75 15.73 -5.35
N SER A 32 1.49 16.10 -4.31
CA SER A 32 2.91 16.40 -4.47
C SER A 32 3.70 15.15 -4.87
N HIS A 33 4.89 15.34 -5.44
CA HIS A 33 5.77 14.22 -5.80
C HIS A 33 6.08 13.33 -4.59
N LYS A 34 6.22 13.91 -3.39
CA LYS A 34 6.44 13.16 -2.14
C LYS A 34 5.25 12.28 -1.79
N GLU A 35 4.03 12.79 -1.92
CA GLU A 35 2.80 12.04 -1.64
C GLU A 35 2.57 10.95 -2.68
N LEU A 36 2.81 11.25 -3.96
CA LEU A 36 2.72 10.26 -5.03
C LEU A 36 3.72 9.12 -4.82
N LYS A 37 4.97 9.43 -4.43
CA LYS A 37 5.97 8.41 -4.09
C LYS A 37 5.50 7.52 -2.93
N LYS A 38 4.96 8.12 -1.86
CA LYS A 38 4.41 7.38 -0.72
C LYS A 38 3.23 6.50 -1.12
N TYR A 39 2.32 7.03 -1.93
CA TYR A 39 1.16 6.30 -2.44
C TYR A 39 1.57 5.08 -3.29
N VAL A 40 2.55 5.24 -4.18
CA VAL A 40 3.07 4.13 -4.99
C VAL A 40 3.76 3.09 -4.10
N GLN A 41 4.55 3.52 -3.11
CA GLN A 41 5.20 2.61 -2.16
C GLN A 41 4.18 1.77 -1.37
N GLU A 42 3.09 2.37 -0.91
CA GLU A 42 2.01 1.66 -0.21
C GLU A 42 1.32 0.63 -1.12
N ILE A 43 1.07 0.97 -2.39
CA ILE A 43 0.48 0.02 -3.37
C ILE A 43 1.42 -1.17 -3.60
N ILE A 44 2.70 -0.90 -3.86
CA ILE A 44 3.72 -1.93 -4.08
C ILE A 44 3.79 -2.85 -2.85
N SER A 45 3.85 -2.28 -1.65
CA SER A 45 3.90 -3.05 -0.41
C SER A 45 2.66 -3.94 -0.24
N HIS A 46 1.45 -3.40 -0.45
CA HIS A 46 0.23 -4.21 -0.33
C HIS A 46 0.11 -5.31 -1.41
N ASN A 47 0.63 -5.08 -2.62
CA ASN A 47 0.53 -6.07 -3.71
C ASN A 47 1.60 -7.17 -3.63
N ILE A 48 2.75 -6.86 -3.04
CA ILE A 48 3.91 -7.76 -3.01
C ILE A 48 4.12 -8.38 -1.62
N MET A 49 3.91 -7.62 -0.54
CA MET A 49 4.18 -8.07 0.83
C MET A 49 2.94 -8.65 1.54
N ASP A 50 1.74 -8.17 1.22
CA ASP A 50 0.49 -8.67 1.81
C ASP A 50 -0.19 -9.79 1.00
N THR A 51 0.41 -10.19 -0.13
CA THR A 51 0.04 -11.40 -0.88
C THR A 51 0.77 -12.62 -0.31
N ILE A 52 0.09 -13.76 -0.21
CA ILE A 52 0.54 -14.97 0.53
C ILE A 52 1.72 -15.69 -0.18
N GLY A 53 2.21 -15.17 -1.32
CA GLY A 53 3.10 -15.88 -2.23
C GLY A 53 4.49 -15.25 -2.37
N LYS A 54 5.51 -16.13 -2.44
CA LYS A 54 6.84 -15.79 -2.95
C LYS A 54 6.84 -15.40 -4.44
N GLU A 55 5.73 -15.62 -5.15
CA GLU A 55 5.65 -15.40 -6.60
C GLU A 55 5.55 -13.91 -6.93
N GLU A 56 4.76 -13.15 -6.18
CA GLU A 56 4.60 -11.71 -6.33
C GLU A 56 5.90 -10.96 -6.00
N GLU A 57 6.65 -11.42 -4.99
CA GLU A 57 8.01 -10.93 -4.71
C GLU A 57 8.97 -11.23 -5.86
N MET A 58 8.92 -12.43 -6.44
CA MET A 58 9.75 -12.80 -7.58
C MET A 58 9.36 -12.03 -8.85
N GLU A 59 8.07 -11.74 -9.06
CA GLU A 59 7.59 -10.92 -10.17
C GLU A 59 8.04 -9.47 -10.04
N ALA A 60 7.90 -8.89 -8.85
CA ALA A 60 8.42 -7.55 -8.57
C ALA A 60 9.94 -7.47 -8.70
N TRP A 61 10.67 -8.51 -8.27
CA TRP A 61 12.11 -8.60 -8.48
C TRP A 61 12.46 -8.59 -9.98
N ARG A 62 11.76 -9.39 -10.78
CA ARG A 62 11.94 -9.43 -12.25
C ARG A 62 11.65 -8.07 -12.87
N GLU A 63 10.54 -7.43 -12.50
CA GLU A 63 10.17 -6.10 -13.00
C GLU A 63 11.23 -5.03 -12.65
N MET A 64 11.73 -5.03 -11.41
CA MET A 64 12.81 -4.13 -11.00
C MET A 64 14.10 -4.42 -11.77
N SER A 65 14.48 -5.69 -11.91
CA SER A 65 15.66 -6.10 -12.67
C SER A 65 15.57 -5.64 -14.13
N ASP A 66 14.41 -5.78 -14.76
CA ASP A 66 14.19 -5.38 -16.15
C ASP A 66 14.20 -3.85 -16.30
N PHE A 67 13.64 -3.11 -15.32
CA PHE A 67 13.63 -1.65 -15.33
C PHE A 67 15.02 -1.03 -15.19
N PHE A 68 15.83 -1.55 -14.26
CA PHE A 68 17.18 -1.03 -13.97
C PHE A 68 18.26 -1.63 -14.89
N GLY A 69 18.00 -2.76 -15.54
CA GLY A 69 18.89 -3.37 -16.51
C GLY A 69 20.30 -3.62 -15.97
N GLU A 70 21.32 -3.16 -16.69
CA GLU A 70 22.74 -3.34 -16.34
C GLU A 70 23.12 -2.66 -15.02
N GLU A 71 22.40 -1.60 -14.61
CA GLU A 71 22.65 -0.88 -13.35
C GLU A 71 22.13 -1.63 -12.12
N PHE A 72 21.25 -2.63 -12.30
CA PHE A 72 20.57 -3.33 -11.20
C PHE A 72 21.57 -3.98 -10.23
N GLU A 73 22.58 -4.68 -10.75
CA GLU A 73 23.60 -5.35 -9.93
C GLU A 73 24.51 -4.36 -9.18
N ILE A 74 24.79 -3.20 -9.79
CA ILE A 74 25.57 -2.12 -9.16
C ILE A 74 24.77 -1.54 -7.99
N LEU A 75 23.49 -1.23 -8.21
CA LEU A 75 22.60 -0.71 -7.17
C LEU A 75 22.45 -1.69 -6.00
N ILE A 76 22.29 -3.00 -6.28
CA ILE A 76 22.26 -4.03 -5.23
C ILE A 76 23.57 -4.05 -4.45
N SER A 77 24.70 -3.94 -5.12
CA SER A 77 26.02 -3.95 -4.48
C SER A 77 26.22 -2.73 -3.58
N GLU A 78 25.78 -1.55 -4.03
CA GLU A 78 25.79 -0.32 -3.23
C GLU A 78 24.88 -0.41 -2.01
N ILE A 79 23.67 -0.95 -2.17
CA ILE A 79 22.74 -1.21 -1.06
C ILE A 79 23.39 -2.16 -0.06
N LYS A 80 23.92 -3.30 -0.52
CA LYS A 80 24.61 -4.27 0.35
C LYS A 80 25.79 -3.64 1.09
N ALA A 81 26.59 -2.81 0.43
CA ALA A 81 27.71 -2.11 1.06
C ALA A 81 27.22 -1.11 2.12
N LYS A 82 26.15 -0.37 1.84
CA LYS A 82 25.57 0.61 2.75
C LYS A 82 24.96 -0.02 4.02
N TYR A 83 24.41 -1.24 3.92
CA TYR A 83 23.75 -1.92 5.04
C TYR A 83 24.56 -3.09 5.63
N ASN A 84 25.75 -3.43 5.11
CA ASN A 84 26.64 -4.45 5.69
C ASN A 84 27.31 -4.00 7.00
N ASP A 85 27.44 -2.69 7.24
CA ASP A 85 27.91 -2.13 8.52
C ASP A 85 26.82 -2.19 9.61
N ASP A 86 25.57 -2.44 9.24
CA ASP A 86 24.40 -2.51 10.13
C ASP A 86 24.15 -3.93 10.66
N LYS A 87 25.18 -4.57 11.25
CA LYS A 87 25.00 -5.77 12.08
C LYS A 87 24.08 -5.56 13.31
N ASN A 88 23.53 -4.36 13.51
CA ASN A 88 22.73 -3.97 14.67
C ASN A 88 21.41 -3.27 14.36
N LEU A 89 20.99 -3.10 13.10
CA LEU A 89 19.62 -2.64 12.83
C LEU A 89 18.69 -3.85 12.81
N ILE A 90 18.20 -4.15 14.01
CA ILE A 90 17.00 -4.95 14.26
C ILE A 90 16.03 -4.71 13.10
N ASN A 91 15.61 -5.78 12.43
CA ASN A 91 14.42 -5.81 11.59
C ASN A 91 13.25 -5.25 12.41
N THR A 92 13.06 -3.94 12.39
CA THR A 92 11.79 -3.30 12.69
C THR A 92 11.02 -3.17 11.38
N GLU A 93 10.94 -4.26 10.62
CA GLU A 93 9.68 -4.54 9.94
C GLU A 93 8.67 -4.69 11.08
N ILE A 94 7.98 -3.61 11.40
CA ILE A 94 6.75 -3.70 12.16
C ILE A 94 5.86 -4.52 11.23
N ASP A 95 5.79 -5.82 11.50
CA ASP A 95 4.85 -6.73 10.87
C ASP A 95 3.48 -6.02 10.86
N PRO A 96 2.96 -5.65 9.68
CA PRO A 96 1.69 -4.95 9.57
C PRO A 96 0.56 -5.74 10.24
N GLN A 97 0.68 -7.08 10.26
CA GLN A 97 -0.25 -7.95 10.98
C GLN A 97 -0.10 -7.79 12.49
N LYS A 98 1.12 -7.65 13.01
CA LYS A 98 1.37 -7.36 14.44
C LYS A 98 0.84 -6.00 14.84
N LEU A 99 1.05 -4.95 14.03
CA LEU A 99 0.47 -3.62 14.29
C LEU A 99 -1.06 -3.67 14.24
N ARG A 100 -1.64 -4.38 13.27
CA ARG A 100 -3.08 -4.58 13.17
C ARG A 100 -3.63 -5.37 14.35
N LYS A 101 -2.92 -6.41 14.81
CA LYS A 101 -3.30 -7.21 15.97
C LYS A 101 -3.23 -6.40 17.26
N GLU A 102 -2.18 -5.60 17.46
CA GLU A 102 -2.07 -4.65 18.58
C GLU A 102 -3.15 -3.57 18.55
N LEU A 103 -3.51 -3.04 17.38
CA LEU A 103 -4.59 -2.05 17.24
C LEU A 103 -5.97 -2.68 17.47
N LEU A 104 -6.17 -3.93 17.08
CA LEU A 104 -7.37 -4.71 17.38
C LEU A 104 -7.45 -5.09 18.86
N GLU A 105 -6.34 -5.46 19.50
CA GLU A 105 -6.26 -5.73 20.93
C GLU A 105 -6.49 -4.46 21.76
N LYS A 106 -5.94 -3.31 21.33
CA LYS A 106 -6.22 -2.00 21.95
C LYS A 106 -7.68 -1.58 21.78
N ASN A 107 -8.26 -1.77 20.59
CA ASN A 107 -9.70 -1.55 20.38
C ASN A 107 -10.57 -2.50 21.22
N ASN A 108 -10.17 -3.77 21.37
CA ASN A 108 -10.90 -4.74 22.19
C ASN A 108 -10.76 -4.46 23.69
N LEU A 109 -9.61 -3.94 24.15
CA LEU A 109 -9.44 -3.45 25.53
C LEU A 109 -10.25 -2.19 25.80
N ASP A 110 -10.45 -1.35 24.78
CA ASP A 110 -11.33 -0.18 24.86
C ASP A 110 -12.83 -0.54 24.75
N GLN A 111 -13.19 -1.78 24.38
CA GLN A 111 -14.57 -2.28 24.42
C GLN A 111 -15.05 -2.71 25.81
N ASP A 112 -14.18 -2.81 26.82
CA ASP A 112 -14.59 -2.95 28.22
C ASP A 112 -15.22 -1.66 28.79
N LYS A 113 -15.33 -0.60 27.98
CA LYS A 113 -16.08 0.61 28.33
C LYS A 113 -17.21 0.87 27.35
N LYS A 114 -18.38 0.43 27.82
CA LYS A 114 -19.73 0.92 27.50
C LYS A 114 -20.33 0.38 26.20
N ASP A 115 -21.03 -0.73 26.36
CA ASP A 115 -22.24 -0.99 25.60
C ASP A 115 -23.19 0.22 25.78
N MET A 116 -23.45 0.92 24.68
CA MET A 116 -24.33 2.11 24.63
C MET A 116 -25.66 1.78 23.91
N TRP A 117 -25.99 0.49 23.81
CA TRP A 117 -27.14 -0.03 23.08
C TRP A 117 -28.02 -0.98 23.89
N ASP A 118 -27.91 -0.96 25.22
CA ASP A 118 -28.93 -1.57 26.10
C ASP A 118 -29.83 -0.47 26.69
N ASP A 119 -31.11 -0.56 26.29
CA ASP A 119 -32.35 0.22 26.55
C ASP A 119 -32.54 1.62 25.92
#